data_AF-A0A7S0D8S8-F1
#
_entry.id   AF-A0A7S0D8S8-F1
#
_cell.length_a   1.000
_cell.length_b   1.000
_cell.length_c   1.000
_cell.angle_alpha   90.00
_cell.angle_beta   90.00
_cell.angle_gamma   90.00
#
_symmetry.space_group_name_H-M   'P 1'
#
loop_
_entity.id
_entity.type
_entity.pdbx_description
1 polymer ?
#
loop_
_entity_poly.entity_id
_entity_poly.type
_entity_poly.pdbx_seq_one_letter_code
_entity_poly.pdbx_strand_id
1 'polypeptide(L)'
;RVSAQVTGDPWWGEYGESIIKALETTKTQKPGLYPTQIQSSFTFTQNHISFGALGDSLYEYLLKMWILKGKKSESMYRRMYLQSIQSMMSHLLTKSKEGLWYIAESRGTALDHKMDHLTCFAPGMLALGYHHKVSPDEEVNKKHLEAAENVLETCVQMYMRWPISPEMVRFTPYMTMGTATNFQRPETVESLFVLWQVTKDDKWRKYAWTIFQKFESHLRVPGGYASLNHVGDTNSKSDKMESFLLAETHKYLYLIFDDNPAITIDNYVFNTEAHPVPVPST
;
A
#
# COMPACT_ATOMS: atom_id res chain seq x y z
N ARG A 1 12.80 -13.53 -8.73
CA ARG A 1 11.94 -14.63 -9.25
C ARG A 1 11.73 -14.52 -10.75
N VAL A 2 11.03 -13.49 -11.25
CA VAL A 2 10.70 -13.35 -12.69
C VAL A 2 11.94 -13.42 -13.56
N SER A 3 13.00 -12.67 -13.23
CA SER A 3 14.27 -12.73 -13.97
C SER A 3 14.85 -14.14 -14.02
N ALA A 4 14.88 -14.86 -12.89
CA ALA A 4 15.35 -16.26 -12.86
C ALA A 4 14.53 -17.20 -13.75
N GLN A 5 13.21 -16.99 -13.85
CA GLN A 5 12.33 -17.78 -14.72
C GLN A 5 12.60 -17.49 -16.21
N VAL A 6 12.84 -16.23 -16.56
CA VAL A 6 13.07 -15.81 -17.95
C VAL A 6 14.48 -16.18 -18.42
N THR A 7 15.49 -16.02 -17.57
CA THR A 7 16.90 -16.26 -17.93
C THR A 7 17.34 -17.70 -17.70
N GLY A 8 16.63 -18.45 -16.86
CA GLY A 8 17.09 -19.76 -16.35
C GLY A 8 18.19 -19.66 -15.29
N ASP A 9 18.62 -18.46 -14.91
CA ASP A 9 19.69 -18.24 -13.92
C ASP A 9 19.09 -18.08 -12.51
N PRO A 10 19.33 -19.03 -11.58
CA PRO A 10 18.75 -18.97 -10.23
C PRO A 10 19.29 -17.80 -9.40
N TRP A 11 20.45 -17.22 -9.76
CA TRP A 11 21.09 -16.14 -9.01
C TRP A 11 20.13 -14.98 -8.72
N TRP A 12 19.31 -14.58 -9.69
CA TRP A 12 18.34 -13.49 -9.52
C TRP A 12 17.28 -13.78 -8.45
N GLY A 13 16.90 -15.05 -8.28
CA GLY A 13 15.95 -15.47 -7.25
C GLY A 13 16.61 -15.60 -5.89
N GLU A 14 17.78 -16.25 -5.86
CA GLU A 14 18.52 -16.56 -4.64
C GLU A 14 19.07 -15.29 -3.97
N TYR A 15 19.63 -14.37 -4.76
CA TYR A 15 20.17 -13.11 -4.25
C TYR A 15 19.10 -12.28 -3.52
N GLY A 16 17.95 -12.05 -4.17
CA GLY A 16 16.86 -11.30 -3.54
C GLY A 16 16.28 -12.00 -2.30
N GLU A 17 16.16 -13.32 -2.32
CA GLU A 17 15.66 -14.08 -1.16
C GLU A 17 16.66 -14.08 0.01
N SER A 18 17.98 -14.04 -0.26
CA SER A 18 19.01 -13.99 0.78
C SER A 18 18.87 -12.78 1.71
N ILE A 19 18.45 -11.63 1.16
CA ILE A 19 18.21 -10.39 1.92
C ILE A 19 17.03 -10.58 2.88
N ILE A 20 15.95 -11.21 2.42
CA ILE A 20 14.76 -11.44 3.25
C ILE A 20 15.07 -12.49 4.34
N LYS A 21 15.85 -13.53 4.04
CA LYS A 21 16.33 -14.50 5.03
C LYS A 21 17.17 -13.83 6.13
N ALA A 22 18.05 -12.90 5.75
CA ALA A 22 18.82 -12.14 6.72
C ALA A 22 17.92 -11.23 7.58
N LEU A 23 16.95 -10.53 6.96
CA LEU A 23 15.95 -9.71 7.67
C LEU A 23 15.10 -10.53 8.65
N GLU A 24 14.70 -11.74 8.29
CA GLU A 24 13.94 -12.65 9.16
C GLU A 24 14.66 -12.88 10.50
N THR A 25 15.98 -13.02 10.46
CA THR A 25 16.80 -13.27 11.65
C THR A 25 17.23 -12.00 12.38
N THR A 26 16.95 -10.83 11.80
CA THR A 26 17.35 -9.55 12.38
C THR A 26 16.41 -9.16 13.52
N LYS A 27 16.97 -8.86 14.69
CA LYS A 27 16.18 -8.46 15.86
C LYS A 27 15.58 -7.08 15.67
N THR A 28 14.27 -6.97 15.87
CA THR A 28 13.54 -5.69 15.94
C THR A 28 13.01 -5.46 17.34
N GLN A 29 12.82 -4.18 17.73
CA GLN A 29 12.27 -3.84 19.04
C GLN A 29 10.80 -4.30 19.17
N LYS A 30 10.05 -4.23 18.07
CA LYS A 30 8.69 -4.76 17.95
C LYS A 30 8.72 -5.85 16.88
N PRO A 31 8.53 -7.14 17.23
CA PRO A 31 8.64 -8.24 16.27
C PRO A 31 7.82 -7.99 15.01
N GLY A 32 8.41 -8.19 13.83
CA GLY A 32 7.77 -7.95 12.53
C GLY A 32 7.65 -6.48 12.10
N LEU A 33 8.04 -5.50 12.92
CA LEU A 33 8.14 -4.10 12.50
C LEU A 33 9.61 -3.72 12.31
N TYR A 34 9.94 -3.31 11.09
CA TYR A 34 11.32 -3.06 10.66
C TYR A 34 11.59 -1.55 10.60
N PRO A 35 12.67 -1.06 11.23
CA PRO A 35 13.12 0.32 11.05
C PRO A 35 13.44 0.66 9.59
N THR A 36 13.10 1.88 9.20
CA THR A 36 13.21 2.39 7.83
C THR A 36 14.64 2.58 7.31
N GLN A 37 15.66 2.34 8.15
CA GLN A 37 17.07 2.38 7.74
C GLN A 37 17.86 1.23 8.36
N ILE A 38 18.57 0.50 7.50
CA ILE A 38 19.39 -0.66 7.83
C ILE A 38 20.74 -0.55 7.11
N GLN A 39 21.81 -0.94 7.79
CA GLN A 39 23.14 -1.07 7.17
C GLN A 39 23.25 -2.39 6.39
N SER A 40 24.23 -2.49 5.50
CA SER A 40 24.57 -3.76 4.80
C SER A 40 24.99 -4.88 5.76
N SER A 41 25.35 -4.55 7.00
CA SER A 41 25.60 -5.48 8.11
C SER A 41 24.31 -6.02 8.76
N PHE A 42 23.13 -5.68 8.23
CA PHE A 42 21.82 -6.00 8.81
C PHE A 42 21.61 -5.43 10.23
N THR A 43 22.22 -4.26 10.50
CA THR A 43 22.02 -3.53 11.75
C THR A 43 21.16 -2.30 11.49
N PHE A 44 20.08 -2.14 12.24
CA PHE A 44 19.22 -0.95 12.18
C PHE A 44 19.92 0.26 12.81
N THR A 45 19.89 1.40 12.13
CA THR A 45 20.55 2.65 12.57
C THR A 45 19.62 3.60 13.32
N GLN A 46 18.32 3.33 13.27
CA GLN A 46 17.28 4.12 13.93
C GLN A 46 16.12 3.22 14.37
N ASN A 47 15.14 3.82 15.03
CA ASN A 47 13.94 3.16 15.55
C ASN A 47 12.64 3.71 14.93
N HIS A 48 12.74 4.38 13.78
CA HIS A 48 11.60 4.90 13.04
C HIS A 48 10.95 3.76 12.24
N ILE A 49 9.68 3.47 12.56
CA ILE A 49 8.83 2.51 11.85
C ILE A 49 7.79 3.29 11.06
N SER A 50 7.65 2.95 9.79
CA SER A 50 6.59 3.47 8.92
C SER A 50 6.06 2.37 8.00
N PHE A 51 4.77 2.42 7.71
CA PHE A 51 4.13 1.75 6.57
C PHE A 51 3.96 2.72 5.39
N GLY A 52 4.40 3.97 5.50
CA GLY A 52 4.56 4.90 4.38
C GLY A 52 5.99 4.84 3.86
N ALA A 53 6.53 6.01 3.51
CA ALA A 53 7.83 6.12 2.87
C ALA A 53 8.93 5.34 3.61
N LEU A 54 9.79 4.68 2.83
CA LEU A 54 10.94 3.87 3.28
C LEU A 54 10.59 2.52 3.94
N GLY A 55 9.31 2.19 4.13
CA GLY A 55 8.90 0.94 4.77
C GLY A 55 7.80 0.17 4.03
N ASP A 56 6.83 0.88 3.45
CA ASP A 56 5.70 0.39 2.64
C ASP A 56 5.91 -0.99 1.95
N SER A 57 6.65 -0.99 0.83
CA SER A 57 6.75 -2.09 -0.12
C SER A 57 7.50 -3.31 0.41
N LEU A 58 8.23 -3.19 1.53
CA LEU A 58 8.75 -4.36 2.25
C LEU A 58 7.59 -5.25 2.70
N TYR A 59 6.61 -4.67 3.40
CA TYR A 59 5.47 -5.41 3.94
C TYR A 59 4.58 -5.95 2.82
N GLU A 60 4.40 -5.16 1.76
CA GLU A 60 3.70 -5.54 0.54
C GLU A 60 4.31 -6.81 -0.08
N TYR A 61 5.65 -6.83 -0.23
CA TYR A 61 6.35 -7.94 -0.87
C TYR A 61 6.39 -9.20 0.00
N LEU A 62 6.26 -9.10 1.32
CA LEU A 62 6.08 -10.27 2.17
C LEU A 62 4.80 -11.04 1.77
N LEU A 63 3.68 -10.34 1.56
CA LEU A 63 2.45 -10.97 1.09
C LEU A 63 2.57 -11.45 -0.36
N LYS A 64 2.99 -10.54 -1.25
CA LYS A 64 3.04 -10.79 -2.70
C LYS A 64 3.97 -11.95 -3.05
N MET A 65 5.11 -12.07 -2.38
CA MET A 65 6.02 -13.19 -2.58
C MET A 65 5.48 -14.51 -2.02
N TRP A 66 4.74 -14.49 -0.91
CA TRP A 66 4.07 -15.71 -0.44
C TRP A 66 3.07 -16.25 -1.48
N ILE A 67 2.26 -15.37 -2.09
CA ILE A 67 1.34 -15.72 -3.16
C ILE A 67 2.09 -16.29 -4.37
N LEU A 68 3.10 -15.55 -4.85
CA LEU A 68 3.88 -15.92 -6.03
C LEU A 68 4.75 -17.19 -5.85
N LYS A 69 5.02 -17.60 -4.60
CA LYS A 69 5.74 -18.84 -4.27
C LYS A 69 4.81 -20.00 -3.92
N GLY A 70 3.53 -19.91 -4.27
CA GLY A 70 2.59 -21.02 -4.18
C GLY A 70 1.93 -21.18 -2.82
N LYS A 71 1.82 -20.10 -2.03
CA LYS A 71 0.99 -20.01 -0.83
C LYS A 71 1.27 -21.06 0.26
N LYS A 72 2.48 -21.63 0.31
CA LYS A 72 2.87 -22.65 1.30
C LYS A 72 2.71 -22.16 2.75
N SER A 73 2.18 -23.02 3.62
CA SER A 73 1.87 -22.71 5.03
C SER A 73 3.11 -22.34 5.86
N GLU A 74 4.22 -23.02 5.62
CA GLU A 74 5.51 -22.93 6.29
C GLU A 74 6.41 -21.81 5.73
N SER A 75 5.92 -21.06 4.74
CA SER A 75 6.66 -19.99 4.08
C SER A 75 7.13 -18.92 5.07
N MET A 76 8.43 -18.59 5.02
CA MET A 76 9.03 -17.43 5.69
C MET A 76 8.24 -16.15 5.43
N TYR A 77 7.93 -15.89 4.16
CA TYR A 77 7.19 -14.71 3.72
C TYR A 77 5.84 -14.57 4.43
N ARG A 78 5.10 -15.67 4.56
CA ARG A 78 3.81 -15.72 5.26
C ARG A 78 3.97 -15.42 6.75
N ARG A 79 4.96 -16.04 7.40
CA ARG A 79 5.23 -15.85 8.83
C ARG A 79 5.62 -14.40 9.13
N MET A 80 6.54 -13.85 8.35
CA MET A 80 6.95 -12.45 8.47
C MET A 80 5.77 -11.51 8.24
N TYR A 81 4.97 -11.71 7.18
CA TYR A 81 3.77 -10.91 6.91
C TYR A 81 2.80 -10.92 8.09
N LEU A 82 2.39 -12.10 8.55
CA LEU A 82 1.43 -12.22 9.66
C LEU A 82 1.95 -11.56 10.94
N GLN A 83 3.25 -11.71 11.24
CA GLN A 83 3.87 -11.04 12.38
C GLN A 83 3.87 -9.51 12.21
N SER A 84 4.21 -9.02 11.02
CA SER A 84 4.19 -7.59 10.70
C SER A 84 2.80 -6.99 10.83
N ILE A 85 1.76 -7.63 10.29
CA ILE A 85 0.38 -7.13 10.37
C ILE A 85 -0.14 -7.18 11.79
N GLN A 86 0.10 -8.26 12.54
CA GLN A 86 -0.28 -8.34 13.95
C GLN A 86 0.33 -7.18 14.75
N SER A 87 1.63 -6.90 14.55
CA SER A 87 2.31 -5.82 15.24
C SER A 87 1.87 -4.43 14.75
N MET A 88 1.60 -4.24 13.46
CA MET A 88 1.02 -3.00 12.93
C MET A 88 -0.34 -2.72 13.56
N MET A 89 -1.23 -3.70 13.60
CA MET A 89 -2.55 -3.57 14.21
C MET A 89 -2.47 -3.27 15.72
N SER A 90 -1.48 -3.86 16.41
CA SER A 90 -1.33 -3.70 17.86
C SER A 90 -0.65 -2.38 18.27
N HIS A 91 0.19 -1.83 17.41
CA HIS A 91 1.06 -0.72 17.78
C HIS A 91 0.88 0.55 16.95
N LEU A 92 0.34 0.47 15.74
CA LEU A 92 0.31 1.59 14.79
C LEU A 92 -1.12 1.94 14.36
N LEU A 93 -2.01 0.95 14.25
CA LEU A 93 -3.42 1.17 13.91
C LEU A 93 -4.12 1.93 15.04
N THR A 94 -4.56 3.15 14.75
CA THR A 94 -5.14 4.09 15.72
C THR A 94 -6.44 4.67 15.17
N LYS A 95 -7.34 5.10 16.05
CA LYS A 95 -8.58 5.80 15.69
C LYS A 95 -8.53 7.25 16.14
N SER A 96 -8.84 8.18 15.24
CA SER A 96 -8.88 9.62 15.52
C SER A 96 -10.13 9.99 16.33
N LYS A 97 -10.19 11.23 16.85
CA LYS A 97 -11.38 11.70 17.60
C LYS A 97 -12.65 11.81 16.76
N GLU A 98 -12.52 11.94 15.44
CA GLU A 98 -13.65 11.93 14.49
C GLU A 98 -13.97 10.53 13.95
N GLY A 99 -13.32 9.50 14.49
CA GLY A 99 -13.66 8.11 14.21
C GLY A 99 -12.98 7.50 12.99
N LEU A 100 -11.98 8.16 12.40
CA LEU A 100 -11.21 7.65 11.27
C LEU A 100 -10.07 6.76 11.75
N TRP A 101 -9.93 5.58 11.15
CA TRP A 101 -8.84 4.65 11.43
C TRP A 101 -7.63 4.92 10.53
N TYR A 102 -6.45 5.03 11.11
CA TYR A 102 -5.21 5.33 10.38
C TYR A 102 -4.05 4.51 10.92
N ILE A 103 -3.05 4.30 10.06
CA ILE A 103 -1.80 3.63 10.44
C ILE A 103 -0.79 4.73 10.75
N ALA A 104 -0.54 4.95 12.04
CA ALA A 104 0.45 5.92 12.51
C ALA A 104 1.88 5.43 12.26
N GLU A 105 2.84 6.35 12.34
CA GLU A 105 4.25 5.98 12.43
C GLU A 105 4.68 5.87 13.90
N SER A 106 5.83 5.25 14.16
CA SER A 106 6.43 5.27 15.50
C SER A 106 7.91 5.61 15.47
N ARG A 107 8.37 6.31 16.50
CA ARG A 107 9.80 6.51 16.80
C ARG A 107 10.05 5.98 18.20
N GLY A 108 10.60 4.76 18.28
CA GLY A 108 10.71 4.06 19.56
C GLY A 108 9.33 3.72 20.12
N THR A 109 8.99 4.21 21.32
CA THR A 109 7.70 3.94 21.97
C THR A 109 6.63 4.97 21.67
N ALA A 110 6.98 6.13 21.09
CA ALA A 110 6.04 7.19 20.80
C ALA A 110 5.44 7.04 19.39
N LEU A 111 4.13 7.30 19.28
CA LEU A 111 3.45 7.43 18.00
C LEU A 111 3.65 8.85 17.43
N ASP A 112 3.98 8.92 16.15
CA ASP A 112 3.81 10.12 15.34
C ASP A 112 2.48 9.99 14.62
N HIS A 113 1.47 10.74 15.07
CA HIS A 113 0.12 10.71 14.53
C HIS A 113 0.03 11.45 13.20
N LYS A 114 0.72 10.88 12.20
CA LYS A 114 0.63 11.22 10.79
C LYS A 114 0.42 9.97 9.95
N MET A 115 -0.04 10.17 8.72
CA MET A 115 -0.17 9.12 7.71
C MET A 115 0.19 9.73 6.35
N ASP A 116 1.14 9.11 5.67
CA ASP A 116 1.53 9.49 4.32
C ASP A 116 0.51 8.91 3.32
N HIS A 117 0.32 9.54 2.15
CA HIS A 117 -0.53 8.97 1.08
C HIS A 117 -0.01 7.60 0.65
N LEU A 118 1.31 7.40 0.67
CA LEU A 118 1.96 6.10 0.43
C LEU A 118 1.36 5.01 1.31
N THR A 119 1.04 5.28 2.58
CA THR A 119 0.44 4.30 3.51
C THR A 119 -0.92 3.78 3.04
N CYS A 120 -1.59 4.48 2.11
CA CYS A 120 -2.85 4.06 1.52
C CYS A 120 -2.76 2.84 0.61
N PHE A 121 -1.57 2.24 0.42
CA PHE A 121 -1.43 0.91 -0.22
C PHE A 121 -1.86 -0.22 0.73
N ALA A 122 -1.73 0.01 2.05
CA ALA A 122 -1.90 -1.01 3.07
C ALA A 122 -3.31 -1.63 3.10
N PRO A 123 -4.42 -0.88 2.87
CA PRO A 123 -5.75 -1.49 2.72
C PRO A 123 -5.81 -2.54 1.61
N GLY A 124 -5.29 -2.23 0.42
CA GLY A 124 -5.23 -3.17 -0.70
C GLY A 124 -4.41 -4.41 -0.35
N MET A 125 -3.26 -4.24 0.31
CA MET A 125 -2.46 -5.35 0.83
C MET A 125 -3.26 -6.22 1.82
N LEU A 126 -3.93 -5.62 2.80
CA LEU A 126 -4.71 -6.34 3.81
C LEU A 126 -5.88 -7.12 3.19
N ALA A 127 -6.62 -6.49 2.27
CA ALA A 127 -7.73 -7.12 1.55
C ALA A 127 -7.24 -8.26 0.63
N LEU A 128 -6.10 -8.10 -0.02
CA LEU A 128 -5.46 -9.18 -0.79
C LEU A 128 -5.08 -10.37 0.10
N GLY A 129 -4.59 -10.09 1.31
CA GLY A 129 -4.29 -11.11 2.32
C GLY A 129 -5.54 -11.87 2.77
N TYR A 130 -6.65 -11.16 2.99
CA TYR A 130 -7.96 -11.77 3.26
C TYR A 130 -8.42 -12.66 2.11
N HIS A 131 -8.39 -12.15 0.88
CA HIS A 131 -8.83 -12.87 -0.31
C HIS A 131 -8.10 -14.20 -0.51
N HIS A 132 -6.79 -14.23 -0.24
CA HIS A 132 -5.99 -15.44 -0.32
C HIS A 132 -5.94 -16.29 0.96
N LYS A 133 -6.72 -15.92 2.01
CA LYS A 133 -6.78 -16.65 3.28
C LYS A 133 -5.41 -16.85 3.91
N VAL A 134 -4.65 -15.76 4.04
CA VAL A 134 -3.27 -15.79 4.52
C VAL A 134 -3.13 -16.40 5.92
N SER A 135 -4.09 -16.18 6.82
CA SER A 135 -4.17 -16.86 8.11
C SER A 135 -4.98 -18.15 8.01
N PRO A 136 -4.64 -19.23 8.76
CA PRO A 136 -5.53 -20.40 8.84
C PRO A 136 -6.73 -20.12 9.75
N ASP A 137 -6.65 -19.07 10.57
CA ASP A 137 -7.75 -18.56 11.39
C ASP A 137 -8.53 -17.51 10.58
N GLU A 138 -9.78 -17.85 10.27
CA GLU A 138 -10.69 -17.01 9.51
C GLU A 138 -11.00 -15.68 10.22
N GLU A 139 -11.02 -15.66 11.55
CA GLU A 139 -11.28 -14.42 12.30
C GLU A 139 -10.11 -13.44 12.19
N VAL A 140 -8.88 -13.93 12.04
CA VAL A 140 -7.73 -13.08 11.73
C VAL A 140 -7.86 -12.48 10.33
N ASN A 141 -8.27 -13.29 9.34
CA ASN A 141 -8.49 -12.77 7.98
C ASN A 141 -9.59 -11.69 7.99
N LYS A 142 -10.73 -11.94 8.66
CA LYS A 142 -11.82 -10.95 8.77
C LYS A 142 -11.37 -9.65 9.42
N LYS A 143 -10.56 -9.72 10.48
CA LYS A 143 -9.97 -8.52 11.11
C LYS A 143 -9.05 -7.74 10.16
N HIS A 144 -8.31 -8.42 9.29
CA HIS A 144 -7.52 -7.75 8.25
C HIS A 144 -8.42 -7.03 7.25
N LEU A 145 -9.51 -7.66 6.81
CA LEU A 145 -10.48 -7.02 5.91
C LEU A 145 -11.15 -5.81 6.58
N GLU A 146 -11.61 -5.95 7.83
CA GLU A 146 -12.20 -4.84 8.59
C GLU A 146 -11.21 -3.67 8.73
N ALA A 147 -9.94 -3.95 9.04
CA ALA A 147 -8.90 -2.92 9.08
C ALA A 147 -8.67 -2.29 7.70
N ALA A 148 -8.71 -3.09 6.63
CA ALA A 148 -8.59 -2.60 5.25
C ALA A 148 -9.71 -1.61 4.91
N GLU A 149 -10.97 -1.99 5.13
CA GLU A 149 -12.12 -1.12 4.85
C GLU A 149 -12.04 0.17 5.66
N ASN A 150 -11.77 0.07 6.96
CA ASN A 150 -11.69 1.21 7.86
C ASN A 150 -10.56 2.20 7.49
N VAL A 151 -9.37 1.71 7.14
CA VAL A 151 -8.25 2.56 6.74
C VAL A 151 -8.47 3.12 5.33
N LEU A 152 -9.09 2.37 4.41
CA LEU A 152 -9.40 2.89 3.09
C LEU A 152 -10.42 4.03 3.14
N GLU A 153 -11.44 3.96 4.01
CA GLU A 153 -12.35 5.09 4.21
C GLU A 153 -11.57 6.35 4.63
N THR A 154 -10.55 6.24 5.49
CA THR A 154 -9.66 7.36 5.84
C THR A 154 -8.89 7.89 4.64
N CYS A 155 -8.33 7.02 3.80
CA CYS A 155 -7.65 7.41 2.56
C CYS A 155 -8.60 8.13 1.58
N VAL A 156 -9.84 7.66 1.46
CA VAL A 156 -10.88 8.34 0.69
C VAL A 156 -11.18 9.72 1.28
N GLN A 157 -11.26 9.85 2.61
CA GLN A 157 -11.45 11.15 3.26
C GLN A 157 -10.33 12.15 2.95
N MET A 158 -9.10 11.70 2.71
CA MET A 158 -8.01 12.57 2.23
C MET A 158 -8.34 13.18 0.86
N TYR A 159 -9.07 12.48 -0.01
CA TYR A 159 -9.55 13.05 -1.28
C TYR A 159 -10.83 13.88 -1.12
N MET A 160 -11.69 13.57 -0.14
CA MET A 160 -12.97 14.27 0.03
C MET A 160 -12.82 15.63 0.71
N ARG A 161 -11.82 15.80 1.57
CA ARG A 161 -11.59 17.06 2.32
C ARG A 161 -10.88 18.15 1.53
N TRP A 162 -10.13 17.77 0.51
CA TRP A 162 -9.32 18.69 -0.30
C TRP A 162 -9.63 18.51 -1.79
N PRO A 163 -9.26 19.47 -2.66
CA PRO A 163 -9.45 19.33 -4.10
C PRO A 163 -8.88 18.00 -4.62
N ILE A 164 -7.68 17.65 -4.15
CA ILE A 164 -7.04 16.35 -4.31
C ILE A 164 -6.27 16.00 -3.02
N SER A 165 -5.97 14.73 -2.77
CA SER A 165 -5.28 14.32 -1.54
C SER A 165 -3.90 14.97 -1.40
N PRO A 166 -3.53 15.47 -0.20
CA PRO A 166 -2.16 15.84 0.11
C PRO A 166 -1.26 14.59 0.26
N GLU A 167 0.05 14.81 0.25
CA GLU A 167 1.08 13.80 0.43
C GLU A 167 1.09 13.22 1.84
N MET A 168 0.69 14.01 2.84
CA MET A 168 0.65 13.56 4.24
C MET A 168 -0.44 14.30 5.01
N VAL A 169 -1.10 13.61 5.92
CA VAL A 169 -2.05 14.16 6.88
C VAL A 169 -1.59 13.92 8.32
N ARG A 170 -2.01 14.78 9.23
CA ARG A 170 -1.81 14.62 10.69
C ARG A 170 -3.13 14.41 11.40
N PHE A 171 -3.09 13.77 12.55
CA PHE A 171 -4.26 13.49 13.39
C PHE A 171 -4.07 14.09 14.79
N THR A 172 -4.31 15.39 14.94
CA THR A 172 -4.09 16.13 16.20
C THR A 172 -5.25 17.08 16.53
N PRO A 173 -6.40 16.59 17.06
CA PRO A 173 -6.84 15.20 17.19
C PRO A 173 -7.71 14.72 16.00
N TYR A 174 -7.98 15.63 15.06
CA TYR A 174 -8.71 15.41 13.82
C TYR A 174 -7.72 15.42 12.65
N MET A 175 -8.13 14.89 11.50
CA MET A 175 -7.35 14.87 10.28
C MET A 175 -7.17 16.30 9.75
N THR A 176 -5.93 16.74 9.69
CA THR A 176 -5.49 18.01 9.12
C THR A 176 -4.43 17.76 8.05
N MET A 177 -4.31 18.71 7.13
CA MET A 177 -3.27 18.66 6.11
C MET A 177 -1.90 18.74 6.77
N GLY A 178 -1.00 17.85 6.38
CA GLY A 178 0.42 17.91 6.73
C GLY A 178 1.22 18.44 5.55
N THR A 179 1.80 17.54 4.75
CA THR A 179 2.54 17.91 3.54
C THR A 179 1.55 18.12 2.39
N ALA A 180 1.40 19.36 1.96
CA ALA A 180 0.34 19.79 1.04
C ALA A 180 0.57 19.43 -0.44
N THR A 181 1.69 18.83 -0.81
CA THR A 181 2.01 18.48 -2.21
C THR A 181 1.16 17.30 -2.68
N ASN A 182 0.92 17.18 -3.99
CA ASN A 182 0.36 15.98 -4.60
C ASN A 182 1.20 15.57 -5.80
N PHE A 183 1.62 14.30 -5.83
CA PHE A 183 2.46 13.74 -6.87
C PHE A 183 1.72 12.81 -7.85
N GLN A 184 0.40 12.84 -7.93
CA GLN A 184 -0.41 11.94 -8.80
C GLN A 184 -0.40 10.46 -8.36
N ARG A 185 -0.13 10.21 -7.08
CA ARG A 185 0.13 8.87 -6.54
C ARG A 185 -1.06 7.89 -6.64
N PRO A 186 -0.79 6.58 -6.76
CA PRO A 186 -1.81 5.58 -7.02
C PRO A 186 -2.43 4.92 -5.77
N GLU A 187 -1.82 5.01 -4.59
CA GLU A 187 -2.04 3.98 -3.56
C GLU A 187 -3.49 3.88 -3.07
N THR A 188 -4.22 4.99 -3.04
CA THR A 188 -5.66 4.98 -2.72
C THR A 188 -6.48 4.27 -3.80
N VAL A 189 -6.21 4.51 -5.09
CA VAL A 189 -6.94 3.86 -6.20
C VAL A 189 -6.52 2.40 -6.40
N GLU A 190 -5.27 2.04 -6.06
CA GLU A 190 -4.86 0.63 -5.93
C GLU A 190 -5.72 -0.08 -4.89
N SER A 191 -5.82 0.47 -3.69
CA SER A 191 -6.62 -0.12 -2.61
C SER A 191 -8.11 -0.20 -2.96
N LEU A 192 -8.67 0.82 -3.62
CA LEU A 192 -10.05 0.79 -4.12
C LEU A 192 -10.28 -0.34 -5.12
N PHE A 193 -9.36 -0.54 -6.06
CA PHE A 193 -9.42 -1.64 -7.02
C PHE A 193 -9.42 -3.00 -6.31
N VAL A 194 -8.48 -3.23 -5.38
CA VAL A 194 -8.40 -4.50 -4.66
C VAL A 194 -9.65 -4.72 -3.82
N LEU A 195 -10.08 -3.75 -3.02
CA LEU A 195 -11.28 -3.91 -2.18
C LEU A 195 -12.54 -4.12 -2.99
N TRP A 196 -12.69 -3.46 -4.15
CA TRP A 196 -13.79 -3.76 -5.06
C TRP A 196 -13.72 -5.21 -5.57
N GLN A 197 -12.54 -5.71 -5.97
CA GLN A 197 -12.42 -7.11 -6.42
C GLN A 197 -12.74 -8.12 -5.31
N VAL A 198 -12.40 -7.80 -4.05
CA VAL A 198 -12.65 -8.67 -2.90
C VAL A 198 -14.11 -8.63 -2.44
N THR A 199 -14.70 -7.44 -2.32
CA THR A 199 -16.01 -7.24 -1.65
C THR A 199 -17.17 -7.12 -2.63
N LYS A 200 -16.90 -6.70 -3.88
CA LYS A 200 -17.90 -6.30 -4.88
C LYS A 200 -18.84 -5.18 -4.42
N ASP A 201 -18.45 -4.42 -3.40
CA ASP A 201 -19.20 -3.24 -2.97
C ASP A 201 -18.96 -2.07 -3.94
N ASP A 202 -20.03 -1.62 -4.59
CA ASP A 202 -20.01 -0.52 -5.56
C ASP A 202 -19.61 0.83 -4.94
N LYS A 203 -19.61 0.98 -3.61
CA LYS A 203 -19.09 2.20 -2.98
C LYS A 203 -17.64 2.48 -3.38
N TRP A 204 -16.82 1.44 -3.56
CA TRP A 204 -15.42 1.59 -3.95
C TRP A 204 -15.29 2.12 -5.39
N ARG A 205 -16.13 1.66 -6.32
CA ARG A 205 -16.24 2.22 -7.67
C ARG A 205 -16.69 3.68 -7.67
N LYS A 206 -17.67 4.04 -6.83
CA LYS A 206 -18.14 5.44 -6.69
C LYS A 206 -17.03 6.37 -6.18
N TYR A 207 -16.25 5.92 -5.20
CA TYR A 207 -15.09 6.67 -4.72
C TYR A 207 -14.01 6.80 -5.78
N ALA A 208 -13.68 5.72 -6.49
CA ALA A 208 -12.72 5.77 -7.59
C ALA A 208 -13.14 6.75 -8.69
N TRP A 209 -14.43 6.80 -9.03
CA TRP A 209 -14.96 7.74 -10.02
C TRP A 209 -14.81 9.18 -9.55
N THR A 210 -15.16 9.44 -8.28
CA THR A 210 -15.01 10.77 -7.67
C THR A 210 -13.54 11.21 -7.66
N ILE A 211 -12.61 10.29 -7.36
CA ILE A 211 -11.17 10.57 -7.38
C ILE A 211 -10.71 10.84 -8.81
N PHE A 212 -11.09 10.04 -9.79
CA PHE A 212 -10.77 10.30 -11.20
C PHE A 212 -11.25 11.68 -11.65
N GLN A 213 -12.48 12.07 -11.31
CA GLN A 213 -12.99 13.40 -11.62
C GLN A 213 -12.14 14.52 -11.01
N LYS A 214 -11.57 14.32 -9.81
CA LYS A 214 -10.64 15.26 -9.17
C LYS A 214 -9.29 15.34 -9.90
N PHE A 215 -8.77 14.22 -10.42
CA PHE A 215 -7.58 14.24 -11.29
C PHE A 215 -7.85 15.07 -12.56
N GLU A 216 -9.00 14.86 -13.19
CA GLU A 216 -9.41 15.63 -14.38
C GLU A 216 -9.59 17.13 -14.09
N SER A 217 -10.22 17.49 -12.97
CA SER A 217 -10.52 18.89 -12.65
C SER A 217 -9.32 19.68 -12.13
N HIS A 218 -8.35 19.03 -11.49
CA HIS A 218 -7.27 19.72 -10.77
C HIS A 218 -5.88 19.52 -11.36
N LEU A 219 -5.61 18.36 -11.97
CA LEU A 219 -4.27 17.99 -12.44
C LEU A 219 -4.12 18.04 -13.96
N ARG A 220 -5.22 17.92 -14.72
CA ARG A 220 -5.19 17.95 -16.19
C ARG A 220 -4.64 19.28 -16.72
N VAL A 221 -3.79 19.19 -17.73
CA VAL A 221 -3.26 20.28 -18.56
C VAL A 221 -3.39 19.91 -20.04
N PRO A 222 -3.23 20.84 -21.00
CA PRO A 222 -3.41 20.53 -22.42
C PRO A 222 -2.58 19.35 -22.94
N GLY A 223 -1.37 19.13 -22.39
CA GLY A 223 -0.45 18.07 -22.81
C GLY A 223 -0.39 16.83 -21.93
N GLY A 224 -1.21 16.72 -20.87
CA GLY A 224 -1.11 15.62 -19.91
C GLY A 224 -1.64 15.99 -18.52
N TYR A 225 -0.87 15.67 -17.48
CA TYR A 225 -1.19 15.98 -16.09
C TYR A 225 0.03 16.60 -15.40
N ALA A 226 -0.22 17.39 -14.37
CA ALA A 226 0.79 18.08 -13.60
C ALA A 226 0.57 17.85 -12.10
N SER A 227 1.67 17.59 -11.37
CA SER A 227 1.66 17.54 -9.91
C SER A 227 1.32 18.91 -9.33
N LEU A 228 0.86 18.98 -8.08
CA LEU A 228 0.61 20.24 -7.39
C LEU A 228 1.60 20.42 -6.25
N ASN A 229 2.24 21.58 -6.17
CA ASN A 229 3.08 21.93 -5.03
C ASN A 229 2.23 22.14 -3.75
N HIS A 230 0.97 22.54 -3.90
CA HIS A 230 0.01 22.71 -2.82
C HIS A 230 -1.43 22.37 -3.27
N VAL A 231 -2.06 21.35 -2.68
CA VAL A 231 -3.40 20.87 -3.11
C VAL A 231 -4.53 21.87 -2.92
N GLY A 232 -4.35 22.86 -2.04
CA GLY A 232 -5.29 23.97 -1.87
C GLY A 232 -5.19 25.06 -2.95
N ASP A 233 -4.19 25.01 -3.83
CA ASP A 233 -3.98 25.98 -4.90
C ASP A 233 -3.80 25.27 -6.24
N THR A 234 -4.85 25.29 -7.07
CA THR A 234 -4.84 24.65 -8.40
C THR A 234 -3.91 25.34 -9.41
N ASN A 235 -3.41 26.54 -9.12
CA ASN A 235 -2.39 27.22 -9.93
C ASN A 235 -0.96 26.77 -9.58
N SER A 236 -0.78 26.01 -8.50
CA SER A 236 0.53 25.52 -8.04
C SER A 236 1.06 24.32 -8.82
N LYS A 237 0.70 24.20 -10.10
CA LYS A 237 1.12 23.09 -10.98
C LYS A 237 2.64 23.11 -11.15
N SER A 238 3.27 21.96 -10.90
CA SER A 238 4.66 21.73 -11.28
C SER A 238 4.73 21.12 -12.69
N ASP A 239 5.81 21.39 -13.40
CA ASP A 239 6.04 20.83 -14.75
C ASP A 239 6.54 19.39 -14.66
N LYS A 240 5.73 18.51 -14.05
CA LYS A 240 6.07 17.10 -13.83
C LYS A 240 4.85 16.20 -13.91
N MET A 241 4.92 15.22 -14.81
CA MET A 241 4.02 14.07 -14.86
C MET A 241 4.81 12.84 -14.46
N GLU A 242 4.45 12.21 -13.35
CA GLU A 242 5.17 11.05 -12.85
C GLU A 242 4.81 9.82 -13.70
N SER A 243 5.79 8.94 -13.97
CA SER A 243 5.55 7.74 -14.78
C SER A 243 4.47 6.84 -14.18
N PHE A 244 4.41 6.77 -12.85
CA PHE A 244 3.42 5.98 -12.12
C PHE A 244 1.98 6.48 -12.28
N LEU A 245 1.74 7.73 -12.73
CA LEU A 245 0.38 8.12 -13.11
C LEU A 245 -0.15 7.19 -14.22
N LEU A 246 0.69 6.91 -15.21
CA LEU A 246 0.33 6.05 -16.34
C LEU A 246 0.45 4.58 -15.99
N ALA A 247 1.53 4.20 -15.30
CA ALA A 247 1.74 2.80 -14.94
C ALA A 247 0.68 2.33 -13.93
N GLU A 248 0.28 3.17 -12.98
CA GLU A 248 -0.47 2.72 -11.81
C GLU A 248 -1.83 3.40 -11.69
N THR A 249 -1.87 4.72 -11.50
CA THR A 249 -3.11 5.45 -11.20
C THR A 249 -4.16 5.22 -12.28
N HIS A 250 -3.82 5.44 -13.55
CA HIS A 250 -4.74 5.19 -14.66
C HIS A 250 -5.03 3.69 -14.87
N LYS A 251 -4.08 2.80 -14.58
CA LYS A 251 -4.29 1.35 -14.72
C LYS A 251 -5.32 0.86 -13.70
N TYR A 252 -5.18 1.21 -12.43
CA TYR A 252 -6.13 0.81 -11.39
C TYR A 252 -7.50 1.46 -11.59
N LEU A 253 -7.54 2.74 -12.01
CA LEU A 253 -8.78 3.40 -12.39
C LEU A 253 -9.45 2.75 -13.61
N TYR A 254 -8.68 2.26 -14.59
CA TYR A 254 -9.24 1.48 -15.69
C TYR A 254 -9.80 0.13 -15.19
N LEU A 255 -8.97 -0.64 -14.47
CA LEU A 255 -9.30 -1.99 -14.04
C LEU A 255 -10.49 -2.07 -13.07
N ILE A 256 -10.71 -1.05 -12.22
CA ILE A 256 -11.86 -1.06 -11.30
C ILE A 256 -13.20 -0.91 -12.05
N PHE A 257 -13.22 -0.26 -13.21
CA PHE A 257 -14.42 -0.10 -14.05
C PHE A 257 -14.52 -1.13 -15.19
N ASP A 258 -13.53 -2.02 -15.32
CA ASP A 258 -13.60 -3.12 -16.27
C ASP A 258 -14.56 -4.20 -15.75
N ASP A 259 -15.67 -4.40 -16.45
CA ASP A 259 -16.67 -5.42 -16.11
C ASP A 259 -16.28 -6.83 -16.60
N ASN A 260 -15.26 -6.94 -17.47
CA ASN A 260 -14.73 -8.23 -17.93
C ASN A 260 -13.19 -8.25 -17.95
N PRO A 261 -12.54 -8.11 -16.78
CA PRO A 261 -11.10 -7.91 -16.70
C PRO A 261 -10.33 -9.19 -17.02
N ALA A 262 -9.42 -9.10 -18.00
CA ALA A 262 -8.43 -10.16 -18.26
C ALA A 262 -7.41 -10.30 -17.12
N ILE A 263 -7.25 -9.27 -16.29
CA ILE A 263 -6.29 -9.20 -15.18
C ILE A 263 -7.06 -9.01 -13.87
N THR A 264 -7.06 -10.03 -13.01
CA THR A 264 -7.68 -10.00 -11.66
C THR A 264 -6.68 -10.40 -10.58
N ILE A 265 -7.00 -10.07 -9.33
CA ILE A 265 -6.22 -10.49 -8.16
C ILE A 265 -6.23 -12.02 -7.93
N ASP A 266 -7.09 -12.77 -8.62
CA ASP A 266 -7.08 -14.24 -8.58
C ASP A 266 -5.86 -14.80 -9.34
N ASN A 267 -5.58 -14.23 -10.51
CA ASN A 267 -4.63 -14.77 -11.49
C ASN A 267 -3.31 -13.99 -11.56
N TYR A 268 -3.28 -12.77 -11.03
CA TYR A 268 -2.11 -11.91 -11.06
C TYR A 268 -1.81 -11.28 -9.70
N VAL A 269 -0.53 -11.11 -9.42
CA VAL A 269 -0.03 -10.23 -8.37
C VAL A 269 0.69 -9.07 -9.04
N PHE A 270 0.22 -7.86 -8.82
CA PHE A 270 0.89 -6.65 -9.28
C PHE A 270 2.18 -6.44 -8.50
N ASN A 271 3.29 -6.06 -9.13
CA ASN A 271 4.43 -5.51 -8.38
C ASN A 271 4.06 -4.14 -7.75
N THR A 272 4.97 -3.49 -7.02
CA THR A 272 4.70 -2.18 -6.38
C THR A 272 4.58 -1.00 -7.36
N GLU A 273 4.68 -1.26 -8.67
CA GLU A 273 4.50 -0.27 -9.75
C GLU A 273 3.38 -0.71 -10.72
N ALA A 274 2.36 -1.40 -10.18
CA ALA A 274 1.20 -1.95 -10.90
C ALA A 274 1.51 -2.80 -12.15
N HIS A 275 2.67 -3.45 -12.24
CA HIS A 275 2.97 -4.40 -13.31
C HIS A 275 2.52 -5.81 -12.91
N PRO A 276 1.54 -6.41 -13.62
CA PRO A 276 0.97 -7.69 -13.25
C PRO A 276 1.96 -8.84 -13.50
N VAL A 277 2.16 -9.69 -12.49
CA VAL A 277 2.94 -10.93 -12.56
C VAL A 277 1.99 -12.11 -12.40
N PRO A 278 1.95 -13.07 -13.34
CA PRO A 278 1.08 -14.24 -13.22
C PRO A 278 1.37 -15.05 -11.94
N VAL A 279 0.29 -15.42 -11.25
CA VAL A 279 0.34 -16.42 -10.19
C VAL A 279 0.63 -17.77 -10.85
N PRO A 280 1.58 -18.57 -10.33
CA PRO A 280 1.81 -19.90 -10.89
C PRO A 280 0.56 -20.77 -10.75
N SER A 281 0.19 -21.49 -11.81
CA SER A 281 -0.86 -22.50 -11.77
C SER A 281 -0.52 -23.56 -10.73
N THR A 282 -1.43 -23.79 -9.79
CA THR A 282 -1.35 -24.87 -8.79
C THR A 282 -1.48 -26.24 -9.44
#